data_AF-A0A117KBC8-F1
#
_entry.id   AF-A0A117KBC8-F1
#
_cell.length_a   1.000
_cell.length_b   1.000
_cell.length_c   1.000
_cell.angle_alpha   90.00
_cell.angle_beta   90.00
_cell.angle_gamma   90.00
#
_symmetry.space_group_name_H-M   'P 1'
#
loop_
_entity.id
_entity.type
_entity.pdbx_description
1 polymer ?
#
loop_
_entity_poly.entity_id
_entity_poly.type
_entity_poly.pdbx_seq_one_letter_code
_entity_poly.pdbx_strand_id
1 'polypeptide(L)' 'MDISYYEFTNLPDEMQFDIVLSRGKMINENTVSNSRYVLYELSSFSVEIIYSLSKNKISGKNIFLNRAAYSA' A
#
# COMPACT_ATOMS: atom_id res chain seq x y z
N MET A 1 7.67 12.78 -10.13
CA MET A 1 7.64 11.65 -11.08
C MET A 1 6.75 10.61 -10.44
N ASP A 2 5.54 10.48 -10.94
CA ASP A 2 4.57 9.50 -10.44
C ASP A 2 4.94 8.12 -10.98
N ILE A 3 4.97 7.12 -10.10
CA ILE A 3 5.24 5.74 -10.49
C ILE A 3 3.92 5.11 -10.93
N SER A 4 3.90 4.41 -12.07
CA SER A 4 2.71 3.68 -12.48
C SER A 4 2.53 2.40 -11.66
N TYR A 5 1.31 1.85 -11.63
CA TYR A 5 1.02 0.57 -10.99
C TYR A 5 1.97 -0.55 -11.48
N TYR A 6 2.19 -0.64 -12.80
CA TYR A 6 3.02 -1.70 -13.38
C TYR A 6 4.50 -1.55 -13.02
N GLU A 7 5.03 -0.32 -13.07
CA GLU A 7 6.39 -0.05 -12.63
C GLU A 7 6.54 -0.41 -11.15
N PHE A 8 5.59 0.01 -10.30
CA PHE A 8 5.61 -0.27 -8.87
C PHE A 8 5.59 -1.77 -8.58
N THR A 9 4.71 -2.54 -9.23
CA THR A 9 4.62 -4.00 -9.02
C THR A 9 5.85 -4.77 -9.47
N ASN A 10 6.66 -4.20 -10.38
CA ASN A 10 7.90 -4.81 -10.85
C ASN A 10 9.11 -4.49 -9.96
N LEU A 11 8.96 -3.62 -8.96
CA LEU A 11 10.04 -3.32 -8.02
C LEU A 11 10.21 -4.43 -6.97
N PRO A 12 11.41 -4.56 -6.37
CA PRO A 12 11.59 -5.40 -5.20
C PRO A 12 10.69 -4.99 -4.03
N ASP A 13 10.26 -5.96 -3.24
CA ASP A 13 9.35 -5.74 -2.10
C ASP A 13 9.83 -4.65 -1.14
N GLU A 14 11.11 -4.64 -0.79
CA GLU A 14 11.71 -3.64 0.09
C GLU A 14 11.54 -2.21 -0.45
N MET A 15 11.75 -2.05 -1.76
CA MET A 15 11.58 -0.75 -2.43
C MET A 15 10.10 -0.37 -2.53
N GLN A 16 9.21 -1.33 -2.73
CA GLN A 16 7.77 -1.08 -2.70
C GLN A 16 7.34 -0.56 -1.32
N PHE A 17 7.80 -1.19 -0.22
CA PHE A 17 7.51 -0.71 1.13
C PHE A 17 8.09 0.67 1.40
N ASP A 18 9.35 0.92 1.03
CA ASP A 18 10.01 2.21 1.21
C ASP A 18 9.25 3.34 0.49
N ILE A 19 8.85 3.11 -0.77
CA ILE A 19 8.07 4.08 -1.54
C ILE A 19 6.72 4.36 -0.89
N VAL A 20 6.00 3.34 -0.45
CA VAL A 20 4.67 3.52 0.19
C VAL A 20 4.81 4.31 1.49
N LEU A 21 5.80 3.97 2.33
CA LEU A 21 6.00 4.62 3.62
C LEU A 21 6.55 6.05 3.51
N SER A 22 7.33 6.34 2.47
CA SER A 22 7.94 7.67 2.27
C SER A 22 7.09 8.62 1.45
N ARG A 23 6.33 8.12 0.48
CA ARG A 23 5.58 8.93 -0.50
C ARG A 23 4.08 8.70 -0.48
N GLY A 24 3.62 7.57 0.05
CA GLY A 24 2.20 7.26 0.11
C GLY A 24 1.45 8.18 1.05
N LYS A 25 0.28 8.66 0.62
CA LYS A 25 -0.62 9.42 1.49
C LYS A 25 -1.51 8.44 2.23
N MET A 26 -1.41 8.38 3.56
CA MET A 26 -2.31 7.58 4.37
C MET A 26 -3.75 8.08 4.20
N ILE A 27 -4.66 7.21 3.76
CA ILE A 27 -6.07 7.54 3.54
C ILE A 27 -7.00 6.85 4.53
N ASN A 28 -6.62 5.69 5.05
CA ASN A 28 -7.40 4.99 6.05
C ASN A 28 -6.52 4.06 6.89
N GLU A 29 -6.99 3.72 8.09
CA GLU A 29 -6.45 2.63 8.88
C GLU A 29 -7.54 1.86 9.59
N ASN A 30 -7.29 0.57 9.78
CA ASN A 30 -8.15 -0.30 10.55
C ASN A 30 -7.30 -1.29 11.35
N THR A 31 -7.73 -1.64 12.55
CA THR A 31 -7.11 -2.68 13.35
C THR A 31 -8.13 -3.79 13.60
N VAL A 32 -7.80 -4.99 13.13
CA VAL A 32 -8.65 -6.17 13.31
C VAL A 32 -7.86 -7.21 14.08
N SER A 33 -8.30 -7.50 15.30
CA SER A 33 -7.68 -8.43 16.24
C SER A 33 -6.20 -8.11 16.50
N ASN A 34 -5.29 -8.73 15.77
CA ASN A 34 -3.84 -8.63 15.96
C ASN A 34 -3.10 -8.18 14.69
N SER A 35 -3.86 -7.63 13.73
CA SER A 35 -3.34 -7.07 12.49
C SER A 35 -3.80 -5.63 12.36
N ARG A 36 -2.88 -4.73 12.01
CA ARG A 36 -3.19 -3.36 11.63
C ARG A 36 -3.03 -3.23 10.13
N TYR A 37 -4.03 -2.65 9.49
CA TYR A 37 -4.12 -2.43 8.05
C TYR A 37 -4.07 -0.92 7.84
N VAL A 38 -3.10 -0.44 7.07
CA VAL A 38 -2.98 0.98 6.75
C VAL A 38 -3.01 1.12 5.24
N LEU A 39 -4.01 1.84 4.75
CA LEU A 39 -4.23 2.08 3.34
C LEU A 39 -3.60 3.41 2.93
N TYR A 40 -2.77 3.35 1.91
CA TYR A 40 -2.06 4.48 1.32
C TYR A 40 -2.51 4.69 -0.11
N GLU A 41 -2.67 5.94 -0.50
CA GLU A 41 -2.84 6.37 -1.89
C GLU A 41 -1.46 6.70 -2.48
N LEU A 42 -1.18 6.14 -3.66
CA LEU A 42 0.04 6.34 -4.44
C LEU A 42 -0.35 6.62 -5.89
N SER A 43 -0.16 7.86 -6.33
CA SER A 43 -0.45 8.31 -7.70
C SER A 43 -1.88 7.92 -8.15
N SER A 44 -2.04 6.85 -8.94
CA SER A 44 -3.32 6.38 -9.49
C SER A 44 -3.83 5.05 -8.91
N PHE A 45 -3.20 4.56 -7.84
CA PHE A 45 -3.55 3.29 -7.19
C PHE A 45 -3.43 3.42 -5.68
N SER A 46 -3.78 2.34 -4.97
CA SER A 46 -3.70 2.30 -3.52
C SER A 46 -2.95 1.06 -3.05
N VAL A 47 -2.22 1.18 -1.95
CA VAL A 47 -1.46 0.10 -1.35
C VAL A 47 -1.84 0.00 0.11
N GLU A 48 -2.24 -1.18 0.55
CA GLU A 48 -2.48 -1.47 1.97
C GLU A 48 -1.28 -2.21 2.53
N ILE A 49 -0.69 -1.68 3.60
CA ILE A 49 0.35 -2.36 4.37
C ILE A 49 -0.31 -3.04 5.57
N ILE A 50 0.02 -4.32 5.76
CA ILE A 50 -0.48 -5.13 6.86
C ILE A 50 0.64 -5.33 7.87
N TYR A 51 0.42 -4.90 9.11
CA TYR A 51 1.32 -5.07 10.24
C TYR A 51 0.78 -6.16 11.16
N SER A 52 1.64 -7.12 11.56
CA SER A 52 1.34 -7.99 12.70
C SER A 52 1.71 -7.24 13.98
N LEU A 53 0.71 -7.03 14.83
CA LEU A 53 0.90 -6.39 16.12
C LEU A 53 1.66 -7.30 17.11
N SER A 54 1.37 -8.62 17.11
CA SER A 54 2.09 -9.56 17.98
C SER A 54 3.58 -9.72 17.64
N LYS A 55 3.94 -9.62 16.36
CA LYS A 55 5.35 -9.72 15.92
C LYS A 55 6.03 -8.36 15.81
N ASN A 56 5.26 -7.27 15.92
CA ASN A 56 5.68 -5.90 15.67
C ASN A 56 6.45 -5.76 14.34
N LYS A 57 5.91 -6.35 13.26
CA LYS A 57 6.54 -6.40 11.93
C LYS A 57 5.50 -6.27 10.83
N ILE A 58 5.95 -5.84 9.64
CA ILE A 58 5.14 -5.92 8.41
C ILE A 58 4.94 -7.40 8.07
N SER A 59 3.68 -7.78 7.87
CA SER A 59 3.27 -9.14 7.49
C SER A 59 3.01 -9.27 5.99
N GLY A 60 2.73 -8.16 5.30
CA GLY A 60 2.46 -8.17 3.87
C GLY A 60 1.89 -6.86 3.36
N LYS A 61 1.47 -6.89 2.09
CA LYS A 61 0.79 -5.78 1.42
C LYS A 61 -0.24 -6.27 0.41
N ASN A 62 -1.27 -5.46 0.19
CA ASN A 62 -2.19 -5.59 -0.93
C ASN A 62 -2.06 -4.36 -1.83
N ILE A 63 -2.19 -4.53 -3.15
CA ILE A 63 -2.10 -3.44 -4.13
C ILE A 63 -3.40 -3.44 -4.92
N PHE A 64 -4.07 -2.28 -4.95
CA PHE A 64 -5.36 -2.09 -5.59
C PHE A 64 -5.22 -1.09 -6.72
N LEU A 65 -5.41 -1.56 -7.96
CA LEU A 65 -5.57 -0.64 -9.09
C LEU A 65 -6.91 0.08 -8.95
N ASN A 66 -6.88 1.41 -8.86
CA ASN A 66 -8.09 2.20 -8.67
C ASN A 66 -8.87 2.28 -10.01
N ARG A 67 -9.65 1.24 -10.32
CA ARG A 67 -10.44 1.15 -11.56
C ARG A 67 -11.56 2.17 -11.68
N ALA A 68 -11.91 2.88 -10.59
CA ALA A 68 -12.90 3.94 -10.62
C ALA A 68 -12.50 5.11 -11.55
N ALA A 69 -11.22 5.26 -11.90
CA ALA A 69 -10.75 6.22 -12.90
C ALA A 69 -11.11 5.85 -14.36
N TYR A 70 -11.59 4.62 -14.62
CA TYR A 70 -11.97 4.14 -15.95
C TYR A 70 -13.48 3.94 -16.14
N SER A 71 -14.29 4.34 -15.15
CA SER A 71 -15.74 4.37 -15.26
C SER A 71 -16.17 5.73 -15.83
N ALA A 72 -15.92 5.95 -17.13
CA ALA A 72 -16.46 7.07 -17.91
C ALA A 72 -17.31 6.53 -19.04
#